data_AF-A0A3B9IE19-F1
#
_entry.id   AF-A0A3B9IE19-F1
#
_cell.length_a   1.000
_cell.length_b   1.000
_cell.length_c   1.000
_cell.angle_alpha   90.00
_cell.angle_beta   90.00
_cell.angle_gamma   90.00
#
_symmetry.space_group_name_H-M   'P 1'
#
loop_
_entity.id
_entity.type
_entity.pdbx_description
1 polymer ?
#
loop_
_entity_poly.entity_id
_entity_poly.type
_entity_poly.pdbx_seq_one_letter_code
_entity_poly.pdbx_strand_id
1 'polypeptide(L)'
;MPSDILIVDDEDDIRHLVAELLRDEGYTARTARNSDEALAEVATRLPDMVLLDIWLDGSRLDGMGILSEIVRDHPGLPVVMFSGHGTIETAVTAIREGAYDFIEKPFKSDRLLLVVRNAIEHARLRREVADLKKRAGGDAELIGTSAAVRQLRHTIERVAPTNSRVLVTGPAGAGKEVAARRIHTQSRRADAPFVVLNCAIMTPDRVEAELFGAEPGALGPDTPRKLGLFEQAHSGTLFLDEV
;
A
#
# COMPACT_ATOMS: atom_id res chain seq x y z
N MET A 1 -13.59 -7.58 -13.78
CA MET A 1 -13.02 -8.79 -14.40
C MET A 1 -12.71 -9.76 -13.28
N PRO A 2 -12.88 -11.08 -13.49
CA PRO A 2 -12.45 -12.07 -12.50
C PRO A 2 -10.94 -11.91 -12.24
N SER A 3 -10.51 -12.04 -10.98
CA SER A 3 -9.09 -11.92 -10.64
C SER A 3 -8.30 -13.11 -11.17
N ASP A 4 -7.11 -12.81 -11.70
CA ASP A 4 -6.26 -13.81 -12.37
C ASP A 4 -5.20 -14.38 -11.44
N ILE A 5 -5.22 -15.69 -11.26
CA ILE A 5 -4.32 -16.41 -10.36
C ILE A 5 -3.44 -17.34 -11.18
N LEU A 6 -2.12 -17.23 -10.99
CA LEU A 6 -1.15 -18.16 -11.55
C LEU A 6 -0.83 -19.24 -10.50
N ILE A 7 -1.02 -20.50 -10.87
CA ILE A 7 -0.70 -21.67 -10.05
C ILE A 7 0.59 -22.28 -10.58
N VAL A 8 1.59 -22.44 -9.72
CA VAL A 8 2.89 -23.02 -10.05
C VAL A 8 3.14 -24.21 -9.15
N ASP A 9 3.21 -25.39 -9.75
CA ASP A 9 3.36 -26.68 -9.08
C ASP A 9 3.84 -27.68 -10.13
N ASP A 10 4.69 -28.65 -9.83
CA ASP A 10 5.10 -29.68 -10.81
C ASP A 10 4.07 -30.82 -10.93
N GLU A 11 3.22 -31.03 -9.91
CA GLU A 11 2.18 -32.05 -9.88
C GLU A 11 0.92 -31.62 -10.66
N ASP A 12 0.60 -32.34 -11.74
CA ASP A 12 -0.55 -32.01 -12.61
C ASP A 12 -1.89 -32.11 -11.89
N ASP A 13 -2.07 -33.14 -11.06
CA ASP A 13 -3.29 -33.35 -10.29
C ASP A 13 -3.57 -32.20 -9.32
N ILE A 14 -2.52 -31.64 -8.68
CA ILE A 14 -2.65 -30.50 -7.78
C ILE A 14 -3.00 -29.23 -8.55
N ARG A 15 -2.33 -28.97 -9.68
CA ARG A 15 -2.67 -27.82 -10.54
C ARG A 15 -4.11 -27.87 -10.99
N HIS A 16 -4.58 -29.05 -11.43
CA HIS A 16 -5.96 -29.24 -11.87
C HIS A 16 -6.96 -29.04 -10.74
N LEU A 17 -6.74 -29.66 -9.58
CA LEU A 17 -7.61 -29.51 -8.40
C LEU A 17 -7.72 -28.05 -7.96
N VAL A 18 -6.59 -27.34 -7.82
CA VAL A 18 -6.58 -25.94 -7.40
C VAL A 18 -7.24 -25.05 -8.46
N ALA A 19 -6.98 -25.30 -9.74
CA ALA A 19 -7.59 -24.54 -10.83
C ALA A 19 -9.11 -24.70 -10.89
N GLU A 20 -9.64 -25.91 -10.64
CA GLU A 20 -11.08 -26.14 -10.56
C GLU A 20 -11.70 -25.41 -9.37
N LEU A 21 -11.12 -25.57 -8.17
CA LEU A 21 -11.60 -24.88 -6.97
C LEU A 21 -11.65 -23.35 -7.15
N LEU A 22 -10.65 -22.76 -7.79
CA LEU A 22 -10.60 -21.33 -8.05
C LEU A 22 -11.63 -20.89 -9.10
N ARG A 23 -11.85 -21.69 -10.14
CA ARG A 23 -12.84 -21.38 -11.19
C ARG A 23 -14.27 -21.44 -10.65
N ASP A 24 -14.56 -22.38 -9.75
CA ASP A 24 -15.88 -22.49 -9.10
C ASP A 24 -16.22 -21.24 -8.27
N GLU A 25 -15.21 -20.59 -7.69
CA GLU A 25 -15.35 -19.31 -6.96
C GLU A 25 -15.27 -18.06 -7.88
N GLY A 26 -15.22 -18.26 -9.20
CA GLY A 26 -15.25 -17.18 -10.18
C GLY A 26 -13.90 -16.50 -10.45
N TYR A 27 -12.77 -17.13 -10.08
CA TYR A 27 -11.43 -16.68 -10.46
C TYR A 27 -11.01 -17.24 -11.83
N THR A 28 -10.07 -16.57 -12.51
CA THR A 28 -9.36 -17.19 -13.63
C THR A 28 -8.07 -17.85 -13.13
N ALA A 29 -7.86 -19.09 -13.51
CA ALA A 29 -6.69 -19.87 -13.10
C ALA A 29 -5.83 -20.22 -14.32
N ARG A 30 -4.59 -19.72 -14.32
CA ARG A 30 -3.50 -20.13 -15.21
C ARG A 30 -2.54 -21.05 -14.45
N THR A 31 -1.83 -21.91 -15.17
CA THR A 31 -0.99 -22.94 -14.60
C THR A 31 0.39 -22.96 -15.25
N ALA A 32 1.43 -23.16 -14.46
CA ALA A 32 2.79 -23.40 -14.93
C ALA A 32 3.38 -24.59 -14.16
N ARG A 33 4.20 -25.40 -14.82
CA ARG A 33 4.78 -26.60 -14.18
C ARG A 33 6.22 -26.46 -13.69
N ASN A 34 6.88 -25.35 -14.01
CA ASN A 34 8.28 -25.11 -13.69
C ASN A 34 8.59 -23.60 -13.64
N SER A 35 9.81 -23.24 -13.23
CA SER A 35 10.26 -21.86 -13.11
C SER A 35 10.18 -21.07 -14.40
N ASP A 36 10.59 -21.66 -15.53
CA ASP A 36 10.68 -20.91 -16.78
C ASP A 36 9.28 -20.60 -17.34
N GLU A 37 8.35 -21.54 -17.23
CA GLU A 37 6.93 -21.30 -17.54
C GLU A 37 6.30 -20.28 -16.59
N ALA A 38 6.56 -20.37 -15.29
CA ALA A 38 6.01 -19.43 -14.30
C ALA A 38 6.44 -17.99 -14.59
N LEU A 39 7.74 -17.78 -14.81
CA LEU A 39 8.28 -16.45 -15.12
C LEU A 39 7.81 -15.93 -16.48
N ALA A 40 7.68 -16.81 -17.49
CA ALA A 40 7.11 -16.44 -18.78
C ALA A 40 5.64 -16.03 -18.69
N GLU A 41 4.83 -16.73 -17.90
CA GLU A 41 3.42 -16.40 -17.66
C GLU A 41 3.27 -15.05 -16.94
N VAL A 42 4.12 -14.79 -15.93
CA VAL A 42 4.19 -13.50 -15.22
C VAL A 42 4.57 -12.37 -16.18
N ALA A 43 5.59 -12.58 -17.01
CA ALA A 43 6.07 -11.59 -17.97
C ALA A 43 5.06 -11.29 -19.09
N THR A 44 4.33 -12.31 -19.54
CA THR A 44 3.31 -12.18 -20.60
C THR A 44 2.12 -11.36 -20.10
N ARG A 45 1.65 -11.66 -18.88
CA ARG A 45 0.59 -10.91 -18.22
C ARG A 45 0.75 -11.04 -16.72
N LEU A 46 0.93 -9.91 -16.04
CA LEU A 46 1.02 -9.90 -14.58
C LEU A 46 -0.29 -10.43 -13.97
N PRO A 47 -0.26 -11.53 -13.19
CA PRO A 47 -1.45 -12.01 -12.50
C PRO A 47 -1.80 -11.09 -11.31
N ASP A 48 -3.00 -11.25 -10.75
CA ASP A 48 -3.38 -10.59 -9.51
C ASP A 48 -2.74 -11.26 -8.27
N MET A 49 -2.40 -12.54 -8.38
CA MET A 49 -1.78 -13.35 -7.33
C MET A 49 -1.05 -14.57 -7.92
N VAL A 50 -0.03 -15.05 -7.22
CA VAL A 50 0.64 -16.32 -7.52
C VAL A 50 0.46 -17.30 -6.35
N LEU A 51 0.02 -18.52 -6.66
CA LEU A 51 0.14 -19.68 -5.79
C LEU A 51 1.37 -20.47 -6.24
N LEU A 52 2.32 -20.69 -5.35
CA LEU A 52 3.62 -21.28 -5.69
C LEU A 52 4.02 -22.44 -4.78
N ASP A 53 4.31 -23.61 -5.34
CA ASP A 53 4.96 -24.67 -4.57
C ASP A 53 6.41 -24.31 -4.27
N ILE A 54 6.85 -24.67 -3.07
CA ILE A 54 8.22 -24.52 -2.60
C ILE A 54 9.13 -25.49 -3.34
N TRP A 55 8.69 -26.73 -3.53
CA TRP A 55 9.47 -27.76 -4.19
C TRP A 55 8.91 -27.97 -5.59
N LEU A 56 9.77 -27.81 -6.61
CA LEU A 56 9.41 -28.01 -8.01
C LEU A 56 10.44 -28.95 -8.62
N ASP A 57 10.07 -30.22 -8.83
CA ASP A 57 10.99 -31.17 -9.46
C ASP A 57 11.21 -30.83 -10.95
N GLY A 58 12.44 -31.05 -11.43
CA GLY A 58 12.81 -30.75 -12.81
C GLY A 58 12.83 -29.26 -13.19
N SER A 59 12.75 -28.35 -12.22
CA SER A 59 12.79 -26.90 -12.41
C SER A 59 14.20 -26.32 -12.22
N ARG A 60 14.55 -25.25 -12.95
CA ARG A 60 15.84 -24.56 -12.80
C ARG A 60 15.93 -23.81 -11.47
N LEU A 61 14.82 -23.21 -11.06
CA LEU A 61 14.65 -22.57 -9.75
C LEU A 61 13.61 -23.34 -8.95
N ASP A 62 13.84 -23.48 -7.65
CA ASP A 62 12.82 -23.92 -6.71
C ASP A 62 11.81 -22.78 -6.43
N GLY A 63 10.78 -23.05 -5.63
CA GLY A 63 9.76 -22.07 -5.30
C GLY A 63 10.31 -20.84 -4.59
N MET A 64 11.34 -21.01 -3.75
CA MET A 64 11.99 -19.89 -3.06
C MET A 64 12.76 -18.99 -4.04
N GLY A 65 13.44 -19.58 -5.03
CA GLY A 65 14.09 -18.86 -6.10
C GLY A 65 13.11 -18.06 -6.96
N ILE A 66 11.96 -18.67 -7.32
CA ILE A 66 10.90 -17.98 -8.07
C ILE A 66 10.30 -16.84 -7.24
N LEU A 67 10.03 -17.07 -5.95
CA LEU A 67 9.55 -16.03 -5.03
C LEU A 67 10.50 -14.82 -5.00
N SER A 68 11.80 -15.07 -4.87
CA SER A 68 12.82 -14.03 -4.85
C SER A 68 12.82 -13.17 -6.12
N GLU A 69 12.66 -13.78 -7.30
CA GLU A 69 12.57 -13.05 -8.57
C GLU A 69 11.28 -12.23 -8.66
N ILE A 70 10.13 -12.82 -8.29
CA ILE A 70 8.84 -12.12 -8.30
C ILE A 70 8.84 -10.93 -7.34
N VAL A 71 9.34 -11.09 -6.12
CA VAL A 71 9.38 -10.00 -5.12
C VAL A 71 10.31 -8.87 -5.58
N ARG A 72 11.43 -9.20 -6.22
CA ARG A 72 12.37 -8.22 -6.77
C ARG A 72 11.75 -7.40 -7.90
N ASP A 73 11.11 -8.07 -8.86
CA ASP A 73 10.65 -7.44 -10.09
C ASP A 73 9.23 -6.87 -9.96
N HIS A 74 8.42 -7.45 -9.06
CA HIS A 74 7.01 -7.12 -8.82
C HIS A 74 6.66 -7.13 -7.31
N PRO A 75 7.21 -6.21 -6.48
CA PRO A 75 7.04 -6.20 -5.01
C PRO A 75 5.58 -5.97 -4.52
N GLY A 76 4.66 -5.67 -5.43
CA GLY A 76 3.23 -5.52 -5.14
C GLY A 76 2.36 -6.74 -5.50
N LEU A 77 2.96 -7.77 -6.12
CA LEU A 77 2.28 -9.01 -6.49
C LEU A 77 2.26 -9.97 -5.29
N PRO A 78 1.09 -10.28 -4.70
CA PRO A 78 1.03 -11.24 -3.60
C PRO A 78 1.38 -12.65 -4.09
N VAL A 79 2.33 -13.30 -3.42
CA VAL A 79 2.71 -14.69 -3.64
C VAL A 79 2.34 -15.48 -2.39
N VAL A 80 1.52 -16.52 -2.53
CA VAL A 80 1.22 -17.46 -1.45
C VAL A 80 1.93 -18.76 -1.75
N MET A 81 2.77 -19.18 -0.82
CA MET A 81 3.52 -20.43 -0.93
C MET A 81 2.63 -21.58 -0.45
N PHE A 82 2.70 -22.75 -1.10
CA PHE A 82 1.97 -23.91 -0.61
C PHE A 82 2.75 -25.20 -0.83
N SER A 83 2.91 -26.04 0.20
CA SER A 83 3.72 -27.26 0.04
C SER A 83 3.39 -28.37 1.02
N GLY A 84 3.56 -29.62 0.58
CA GLY A 84 3.41 -30.82 1.41
C GLY A 84 4.69 -31.28 2.10
N HIS A 85 5.82 -30.71 1.71
CA HIS A 85 7.15 -30.99 2.29
C HIS A 85 7.70 -29.79 3.07
N GLY A 86 6.85 -28.82 3.40
CA GLY A 86 7.25 -27.61 4.12
C GLY A 86 7.51 -27.92 5.60
N THR A 87 8.66 -27.49 6.11
CA THR A 87 8.86 -27.37 7.56
C THR A 87 8.38 -26.00 8.02
N ILE A 88 8.14 -25.84 9.33
CA ILE A 88 7.86 -24.52 9.93
C ILE A 88 8.98 -23.52 9.58
N GLU A 89 10.23 -23.97 9.51
CA GLU A 89 11.37 -23.12 9.17
C GLU A 89 11.28 -22.60 7.73
N THR A 90 10.91 -23.46 6.77
CA THR A 90 10.74 -23.05 5.38
C THR A 90 9.57 -22.06 5.23
N ALA A 91 8.45 -22.30 5.92
CA ALA A 91 7.32 -21.38 5.93
C ALA A 91 7.71 -19.99 6.48
N VAL A 92 8.44 -19.95 7.61
CA VAL A 92 8.94 -18.69 8.19
C VAL A 92 9.91 -17.99 7.24
N THR A 93 10.75 -18.74 6.54
CA THR A 93 11.71 -18.20 5.57
C THR A 93 10.99 -17.58 4.37
N ALA A 94 10.00 -18.26 3.80
CA ALA A 94 9.14 -17.73 2.74
C ALA A 94 8.50 -16.39 3.10
N ILE A 95 7.92 -16.28 4.30
CA ILE A 95 7.32 -15.02 4.76
C ILE A 95 8.36 -13.92 4.90
N ARG A 96 9.56 -14.24 5.41
CA ARG A 96 10.66 -13.27 5.52
C ARG A 96 11.17 -12.79 4.16
N GLU A 97 11.13 -13.65 3.15
CA GLU A 97 11.55 -13.34 1.78
C GLU A 97 10.46 -12.63 0.95
N GLY A 98 9.27 -12.41 1.52
CA GLY A 98 8.24 -11.57 0.93
C GLY A 98 7.00 -12.33 0.43
N ALA A 99 6.86 -13.62 0.75
CA ALA A 99 5.59 -14.31 0.57
C ALA A 99 4.50 -13.66 1.45
N TYR A 100 3.28 -13.63 0.93
CA TYR A 100 2.11 -13.10 1.63
C TYR A 100 1.64 -14.05 2.73
N ASP A 101 1.53 -15.34 2.42
CA ASP A 101 1.11 -16.39 3.36
C ASP A 101 1.68 -17.75 2.91
N PHE A 102 1.55 -18.76 3.78
CA PHE A 102 1.92 -20.15 3.52
C PHE A 102 0.76 -21.11 3.80
N ILE A 103 0.60 -22.12 2.93
CA ILE A 103 -0.41 -23.18 3.06
C ILE A 103 0.26 -24.55 3.05
N GLU A 104 0.08 -25.33 4.11
CA GLU A 104 0.56 -26.71 4.15
C GLU A 104 -0.37 -27.65 3.36
N LYS A 105 0.21 -28.55 2.54
CA LYS A 105 -0.53 -29.65 1.91
C LYS A 105 -0.54 -30.85 2.89
N PRO A 106 -1.67 -31.56 3.08
CA PRO A 106 -2.96 -31.38 2.43
C PRO A 106 -3.75 -30.20 3.04
N PHE A 107 -4.37 -29.39 2.17
CA PHE A 107 -5.17 -28.24 2.57
C PHE A 107 -6.66 -28.50 2.41
N LYS A 108 -7.47 -27.78 3.20
CA LYS A 108 -8.93 -27.70 3.00
C LYS A 108 -9.23 -26.61 1.98
N SER A 109 -10.19 -26.84 1.08
CA SER A 109 -10.61 -25.87 0.07
C SER A 109 -10.95 -24.51 0.68
N ASP A 110 -11.73 -24.48 1.78
CA ASP A 110 -12.10 -23.25 2.48
C ASP A 110 -10.89 -22.43 2.95
N ARG A 111 -9.81 -23.11 3.37
CA ARG A 111 -8.58 -22.44 3.82
C ARG A 111 -7.86 -21.80 2.65
N LEU A 112 -7.73 -22.51 1.53
CA LEU A 112 -7.10 -21.97 0.33
C LEU A 112 -7.87 -20.75 -0.19
N LEU A 113 -9.19 -20.88 -0.33
CA LEU A 113 -10.06 -19.80 -0.82
C LEU A 113 -10.04 -18.57 0.09
N LEU A 114 -10.02 -18.77 1.42
CA LEU A 114 -9.89 -17.67 2.38
C LEU A 114 -8.57 -16.90 2.19
N VAL A 115 -7.46 -17.62 2.07
CA VAL A 115 -6.12 -17.00 1.90
C VAL A 115 -6.04 -16.26 0.56
N VAL A 116 -6.54 -16.88 -0.51
CA VAL A 116 -6.58 -16.26 -1.85
C VAL A 116 -7.40 -14.97 -1.84
N ARG A 117 -8.60 -14.99 -1.26
CA ARG A 117 -9.45 -13.80 -1.17
C ARG A 117 -8.76 -12.67 -0.42
N ASN A 118 -8.16 -12.98 0.74
CA ASN A 118 -7.48 -11.99 1.57
C ASN A 118 -6.25 -11.41 0.87
N ALA A 119 -5.47 -12.25 0.16
CA ALA A 119 -4.30 -11.82 -0.59
C ALA A 119 -4.65 -10.83 -1.71
N ILE A 120 -5.69 -11.15 -2.49
CA ILE A 120 -6.18 -10.28 -3.58
C ILE A 120 -6.75 -8.98 -3.03
N GLU A 121 -7.56 -9.04 -1.95
CA GLU A 121 -8.13 -7.85 -1.32
C GLU A 121 -7.05 -6.94 -0.76
N HIS A 122 -6.06 -7.50 -0.06
CA HIS A 122 -4.93 -6.75 0.47
C HIS A 122 -4.12 -6.06 -0.65
N ALA A 123 -3.84 -6.76 -1.75
CA ALA A 123 -3.17 -6.17 -2.89
C ALA A 123 -4.00 -5.04 -3.52
N ARG A 124 -5.32 -5.22 -3.65
CA ARG A 124 -6.23 -4.18 -4.15
C ARG A 124 -6.23 -2.94 -3.26
N LEU A 125 -6.40 -3.09 -1.96
CA LEU A 125 -6.39 -1.98 -1.00
C LEU A 125 -5.05 -1.24 -1.03
N ARG A 126 -3.92 -1.96 -1.11
CA ARG A 126 -2.60 -1.36 -1.22
C ARG A 126 -2.44 -0.52 -2.49
N ARG A 127 -2.95 -1.01 -3.63
CA ARG A 127 -2.98 -0.25 -4.89
C ARG A 127 -3.87 0.99 -4.76
N GLU A 128 -5.05 0.87 -4.15
CA GLU A 128 -5.98 1.97 -3.96
C GLU A 128 -5.39 3.07 -3.05
N VAL A 129 -4.74 2.69 -1.95
CA VAL A 129 -4.02 3.64 -1.09
C VAL A 129 -2.89 4.33 -1.87
N ALA A 130 -2.12 3.59 -2.67
CA ALA A 130 -1.06 4.20 -3.48
C ALA A 130 -1.61 5.19 -4.52
N ASP A 131 -2.72 4.85 -5.18
CA ASP A 131 -3.38 5.72 -6.16
C ASP A 131 -4.02 6.95 -5.50
N LEU A 132 -4.65 6.78 -4.33
CA LEU A 132 -5.17 7.89 -3.53
C LEU A 132 -4.04 8.82 -3.08
N LYS A 133 -2.90 8.29 -2.63
CA LYS A 133 -1.70 9.09 -2.31
C LYS A 133 -1.20 9.87 -3.52
N LYS A 134 -1.17 9.27 -4.71
CA LYS A 134 -0.82 9.98 -5.96
C LYS A 134 -1.80 11.10 -6.28
N ARG A 135 -3.11 10.81 -6.24
CA ARG A 135 -4.19 11.77 -6.56
C ARG A 135 -4.29 12.90 -5.55
N ALA A 136 -4.00 12.64 -4.27
CA ALA A 136 -3.94 13.65 -3.21
C ALA A 136 -2.72 14.57 -3.32
N GLY A 137 -1.99 14.55 -4.44
CA GLY A 137 -0.80 15.38 -4.67
C GLY A 137 0.41 14.83 -3.93
N GLY A 138 0.67 13.53 -4.06
CA GLY A 138 1.92 12.91 -3.60
C GLY A 138 3.11 13.75 -4.04
N ASP A 139 3.98 14.07 -3.07
CA ASP A 139 5.17 14.94 -3.19
C ASP A 139 5.05 15.99 -4.28
N ALA A 140 4.17 16.98 -4.09
CA ALA A 140 4.26 18.21 -4.88
C ALA A 140 5.67 18.80 -4.67
N GLU A 141 6.57 18.54 -5.60
CA GLU A 141 7.94 19.01 -5.52
C GLU A 141 8.01 20.49 -5.86
N LEU A 142 8.78 21.24 -5.07
CA LEU A 142 9.10 22.63 -5.37
C LEU A 142 10.02 22.69 -6.59
N ILE A 143 9.46 22.71 -7.80
CA ILE A 143 10.20 22.75 -9.06
C ILE A 143 10.77 24.14 -9.38
N GLY A 144 11.79 24.18 -10.24
CA GLY A 144 12.38 25.42 -10.75
C GLY A 144 13.80 25.71 -10.23
N THR A 145 14.52 26.52 -11.01
CA THR A 145 15.95 26.81 -10.81
C THR A 145 16.22 28.32 -10.71
N SER A 146 15.21 29.14 -10.45
CA SER A 146 15.40 30.58 -10.27
C SER A 146 16.12 30.88 -8.94
N ALA A 147 16.71 32.07 -8.82
CA ALA A 147 17.36 32.49 -7.57
C ALA A 147 16.37 32.51 -6.39
N ALA A 148 15.13 32.94 -6.61
CA ALA A 148 14.08 32.95 -5.61
C ALA A 148 13.72 31.54 -5.12
N VAL A 149 13.59 30.57 -6.03
CA VAL A 149 13.32 29.18 -5.67
C VAL A 149 14.49 28.59 -4.89
N ARG A 150 15.74 28.83 -5.31
CA ARG A 150 16.92 28.38 -4.54
C ARG A 150 16.96 28.95 -3.13
N GLN A 151 16.65 30.24 -2.98
CA GLN A 151 16.59 30.88 -1.66
C GLN A 151 15.49 30.24 -0.79
N LEU A 152 14.30 30.02 -1.36
CA LEU A 152 13.20 29.35 -0.66
C LEU A 152 13.59 27.93 -0.22
N ARG A 153 14.26 27.15 -1.08
CA ARG A 153 14.76 25.82 -0.72
C ARG A 153 15.69 25.88 0.50
N HIS A 154 16.65 26.81 0.49
CA HIS A 154 17.59 26.98 1.60
C HIS A 154 16.91 27.42 2.91
N THR A 155 15.90 28.29 2.82
CA THR A 155 15.10 28.68 4.00
C THR A 155 14.32 27.50 4.55
N ILE A 156 13.69 26.68 3.69
CA ILE A 156 12.96 25.47 4.11
C ILE A 156 13.90 24.50 4.84
N GLU A 157 15.07 24.21 4.28
CA GLU A 157 16.05 23.28 4.87
C GLU A 157 16.49 23.70 6.29
N ARG A 158 16.56 25.01 6.55
CA ARG A 158 16.93 25.54 7.87
C ARG A 158 15.79 25.49 8.87
N VAL A 159 14.55 25.66 8.42
CA VAL A 159 13.36 25.77 9.27
C VAL A 159 12.75 24.40 9.56
N ALA A 160 12.78 23.47 8.60
CA ALA A 160 12.19 22.13 8.69
C ALA A 160 12.59 21.33 9.94
N PRO A 161 13.86 21.28 10.39
CA PRO A 161 14.23 20.52 11.58
C PRO A 161 13.83 21.21 12.90
N THR A 162 13.26 22.42 12.85
CA THR A 162 12.82 23.17 14.03
C THR A 162 11.37 22.82 14.40
N ASN A 163 11.01 22.97 15.68
CA ASN A 163 9.62 22.81 16.16
C ASN A 163 8.85 24.16 16.17
N SER A 164 9.27 25.14 15.37
CA SER A 164 8.67 26.48 15.33
C SER A 164 7.45 26.54 14.41
N ARG A 165 6.52 27.47 14.71
CA ARG A 165 5.42 27.80 13.80
C ARG A 165 5.96 28.57 12.60
N VAL A 166 5.52 28.22 11.39
CA VAL A 166 5.98 28.83 10.13
C VAL A 166 4.80 29.50 9.44
N LEU A 167 4.99 30.76 9.02
CA LEU A 167 4.04 31.49 8.19
C LEU A 167 4.56 31.49 6.75
N VAL A 168 3.75 31.00 5.81
CA VAL A 168 4.07 30.97 4.38
C VAL A 168 3.21 32.00 3.66
N THR A 169 3.83 33.00 3.04
CA THR A 169 3.14 34.08 2.34
C THR A 169 3.42 34.05 0.84
N GLY A 170 2.44 34.47 0.05
CA GLY A 170 2.53 34.54 -1.41
C GLY A 170 1.15 34.67 -2.06
N PRO A 171 1.09 35.10 -3.34
CA PRO A 171 -0.17 35.20 -4.06
C PRO A 171 -0.82 33.82 -4.26
N ALA A 172 -2.10 33.81 -4.64
CA ALA A 172 -2.81 32.59 -4.99
C ALA A 172 -2.06 31.83 -6.12
N GLY A 173 -1.93 30.51 -5.97
CA GLY A 173 -1.19 29.67 -6.92
C GLY A 173 0.35 29.74 -6.81
N ALA A 174 0.93 30.49 -5.86
CA ALA A 174 2.39 30.56 -5.68
C ALA A 174 3.04 29.28 -5.11
N GLY A 175 2.27 28.25 -4.80
CA GLY A 175 2.78 27.00 -4.21
C GLY A 175 3.00 27.06 -2.69
N LYS A 176 2.15 27.78 -1.93
CA LYS A 176 2.25 27.86 -0.46
C LYS A 176 2.18 26.46 0.19
N GLU A 177 1.23 25.64 -0.24
CA GLU A 177 1.08 24.25 0.23
C GLU A 177 2.29 23.40 -0.13
N VAL A 178 2.88 23.60 -1.32
CA VAL A 178 4.11 22.91 -1.76
C VAL A 178 5.26 23.20 -0.81
N ALA A 179 5.42 24.47 -0.41
CA ALA A 179 6.42 24.85 0.58
C ALA A 179 6.13 24.21 1.96
N ALA A 180 4.87 24.20 2.40
CA ALA A 180 4.47 23.59 3.68
C ALA A 180 4.71 22.08 3.72
N ARG A 181 4.36 21.35 2.65
CA ARG A 181 4.64 19.91 2.51
C ARG A 181 6.14 19.63 2.56
N ARG A 182 6.95 20.47 1.90
CA ARG A 182 8.40 20.34 1.89
C ARG A 182 9.05 20.61 3.25
N ILE A 183 8.50 21.54 4.03
CA ILE A 183 8.88 21.74 5.43
C ILE A 183 8.60 20.47 6.23
N HIS A 184 7.42 19.86 6.07
CA HIS A 184 7.03 18.64 6.77
C HIS A 184 7.92 17.44 6.41
N THR A 185 8.13 17.17 5.12
CA THR A 185 8.94 16.01 4.66
C THR A 185 10.42 16.14 5.02
N GLN A 186 10.93 17.35 5.24
CA GLN A 186 12.30 17.59 5.72
C GLN A 186 12.40 17.76 7.25
N SER A 187 11.28 17.61 7.97
CA SER A 187 11.24 17.76 9.42
C SER A 187 11.52 16.45 10.14
N ARG A 188 11.63 16.50 11.47
CA ARG A 188 11.70 15.30 12.33
C ARG A 188 10.40 14.49 12.38
N ARG A 189 9.34 14.95 11.70
CA ARG A 189 8.00 14.37 11.69
C ARG A 189 7.59 13.90 10.29
N ALA A 190 8.54 13.67 9.39
CA ALA A 190 8.28 13.34 7.99
C ALA A 190 7.41 12.08 7.78
N ASP A 191 7.50 11.10 8.71
CA ASP A 191 6.70 9.88 8.67
C ASP A 191 5.34 10.00 9.39
N ALA A 192 5.08 11.15 10.03
CA ALA A 192 3.84 11.42 10.75
C ALA A 192 2.80 12.12 9.85
N PRO A 193 1.53 12.26 10.28
CA PRO A 193 0.50 12.86 9.44
C PRO A 193 0.78 14.32 9.04
N PHE A 194 0.51 14.65 7.77
CA PHE A 194 0.40 16.03 7.28
C PHE A 194 -1.06 16.34 6.96
N VAL A 195 -1.69 17.16 7.80
CA VAL A 195 -3.11 17.51 7.68
C VAL A 195 -3.23 18.93 7.14
N VAL A 196 -4.01 19.10 6.07
CA VAL A 196 -4.31 20.42 5.47
C VAL A 196 -5.71 20.83 5.86
N LEU A 197 -5.86 22.05 6.36
CA LEU A 197 -7.12 22.69 6.62
C LEU A 197 -7.19 23.99 5.80
N ASN A 198 -8.15 24.07 4.89
CA ASN A 198 -8.45 25.33 4.21
C ASN A 198 -9.41 26.15 5.09
N CYS A 199 -8.94 27.28 5.62
CA CYS A 199 -9.72 28.13 6.51
C CYS A 199 -10.85 28.87 5.78
N ALA A 200 -10.72 29.12 4.46
CA ALA A 200 -11.69 29.88 3.67
C ALA A 200 -13.04 29.15 3.51
N ILE A 201 -13.05 27.81 3.63
CA ILE A 201 -14.29 27.01 3.55
C ILE A 201 -14.93 26.77 4.92
N MET A 202 -14.35 27.28 6.01
CA MET A 202 -14.87 27.07 7.35
C MET A 202 -15.91 28.11 7.74
N THR A 203 -17.07 27.65 8.18
CA THR A 203 -18.07 28.50 8.85
C THR A 203 -17.73 28.62 10.34
N PRO A 204 -17.83 29.81 10.97
CA PRO A 204 -17.50 30.02 12.39
C PRO A 204 -18.10 28.97 13.32
N ASP A 205 -19.36 28.59 13.07
CA ASP A 205 -20.14 27.65 13.89
C ASP A 205 -19.63 26.20 13.82
N ARG A 206 -18.73 25.88 12.87
CA ARG A 206 -18.15 24.55 12.69
C ARG A 206 -16.66 24.48 13.00
N VAL A 207 -15.99 25.62 13.20
CA VAL A 207 -14.53 25.67 13.39
C VAL A 207 -14.11 24.82 14.58
N GLU A 208 -14.79 24.95 15.72
CA GLU A 208 -14.46 24.20 16.93
C GLU A 208 -14.66 22.69 16.74
N ALA A 209 -15.79 22.28 16.14
CA ALA A 209 -16.10 20.87 15.90
C ALA A 209 -15.15 20.21 14.88
N GLU A 210 -14.64 20.95 13.90
CA GLU A 210 -13.61 20.46 12.97
C GLU A 210 -12.23 20.36 13.65
N LEU A 211 -11.82 21.38 14.41
CA LEU A 211 -10.50 21.43 15.07
C LEU A 211 -10.38 20.42 16.21
N PHE A 212 -11.37 20.39 17.11
CA PHE A 212 -11.36 19.59 18.34
C PHE A 212 -12.15 18.30 18.23
N GLY A 213 -12.98 18.14 17.20
CA GLY A 213 -13.85 16.99 17.05
C GLY A 213 -15.18 17.18 17.76
N ALA A 214 -15.98 16.11 17.77
CA ALA A 214 -17.27 16.09 18.44
C ALA A 214 -17.52 14.72 19.08
N GLU A 215 -17.97 14.74 20.33
CA GLU A 215 -18.46 13.55 21.01
C GLU A 215 -19.85 13.16 20.49
N PRO A 216 -20.27 11.89 20.67
CA PRO A 216 -21.58 11.45 20.23
C PRO A 216 -22.70 12.33 20.79
N GLY A 217 -23.60 12.78 19.91
CA GLY A 217 -24.73 13.64 20.28
C GLY A 217 -24.44 15.15 20.32
N ALA A 218 -23.18 15.59 20.21
CA ALA A 218 -22.82 17.01 20.28
C ALA A 218 -23.27 17.83 19.05
N LEU A 219 -23.47 17.17 17.90
CA LEU A 219 -23.90 17.79 16.63
C LEU A 219 -25.34 17.40 16.24
N GLY A 220 -26.07 16.74 17.14
CA GLY A 220 -27.45 16.27 16.93
C GLY A 220 -27.65 14.81 17.37
N PRO A 221 -28.90 14.38 17.59
CA PRO A 221 -29.19 12.98 17.92
C PRO A 221 -28.67 12.04 16.81
N ASP A 222 -28.07 10.91 17.21
CA ASP A 222 -27.42 9.91 16.35
C ASP A 222 -26.17 10.36 15.57
N THR A 223 -25.50 11.45 15.97
CA THR A 223 -24.17 11.74 15.42
C THR A 223 -23.08 10.87 16.08
N PRO A 224 -22.32 10.07 15.31
CA PRO A 224 -21.19 9.30 15.85
C PRO A 224 -20.03 10.22 16.22
N ARG A 225 -19.09 9.71 17.05
CA ARG A 225 -17.87 10.43 17.41
C ARG A 225 -17.10 10.87 16.15
N LYS A 226 -16.68 12.13 16.12
CA LYS A 226 -15.84 12.70 15.06
C LYS A 226 -14.48 13.10 15.64
N LEU A 227 -13.41 12.57 15.06
CA LEU A 227 -12.03 12.94 15.43
C LEU A 227 -11.71 14.35 14.92
N GLY A 228 -11.18 15.20 15.80
CA GLY A 228 -10.75 16.56 15.45
C GLY A 228 -9.46 16.59 14.65
N LEU A 229 -9.22 17.68 13.92
CA LEU A 229 -8.00 17.88 13.14
C LEU A 229 -6.73 17.90 14.01
N PHE A 230 -6.80 18.36 15.26
CA PHE A 230 -5.67 18.27 16.18
C PHE A 230 -5.33 16.81 16.55
N GLU A 231 -6.34 15.96 16.71
CA GLU A 231 -6.16 14.53 16.97
C GLU A 231 -5.59 13.82 15.73
N GLN A 232 -6.10 14.15 14.55
CA GLN A 232 -5.60 13.60 13.28
C GLN A 232 -4.16 14.03 12.96
N ALA A 233 -3.77 15.26 13.34
CA ALA A 233 -2.42 15.79 13.16
C ALA A 233 -1.46 15.45 14.32
N HIS A 234 -1.87 14.56 15.23
CA HIS A 234 -1.07 14.20 16.40
C HIS A 234 0.33 13.73 16.01
N SER A 235 1.35 14.27 16.68
CA SER A 235 2.78 14.05 16.37
C SER A 235 3.22 14.41 14.94
N GLY A 236 2.34 15.02 14.14
CA GLY A 236 2.56 15.41 12.76
C GLY A 236 2.60 16.93 12.57
N THR A 237 2.02 17.39 11.46
CA THR A 237 1.93 18.80 11.06
C THR A 237 0.51 19.15 10.62
N LEU A 238 -0.02 20.25 11.15
CA LEU A 238 -1.27 20.86 10.70
C LEU A 238 -0.93 22.12 9.90
N PHE A 239 -1.26 22.12 8.61
CA PHE A 239 -1.15 23.27 7.74
C PHE A 239 -2.51 23.97 7.62
N LEU A 240 -2.56 25.22 8.05
CA LEU A 240 -3.73 26.08 7.92
C LEU A 240 -3.52 26.95 6.67
N ASP A 241 -4.30 26.70 5.62
CA ASP A 241 -4.28 27.48 4.40
C ASP A 241 -5.29 28.62 4.46
N GLU A 242 -4.98 29.74 3.82
CA GLU A 242 -5.81 30.96 3.81
C GLU A 242 -6.12 31.51 5.22
N VAL A 243 -5.10 31.58 6.08
CA VAL A 243 -5.12 32.22 7.43
C VAL A 243 -5.02 33.74 7.34
#